data_AF-A0A532EXW8-F1
#
_entry.id   AF-A0A532EXW8-F1
#
_cell.length_a   1.000
_cell.length_b   1.000
_cell.length_c   1.000
_cell.angle_alpha   90.00
_cell.angle_beta   90.00
_cell.angle_gamma   90.00
#
_symmetry.space_group_name_H-M   'P 1'
#
loop_
_entity.id
_entity.type
_entity.pdbx_description
1 polymer ?
#
loop_
_entity_poly.entity_id
_entity_poly.type
_entity_poly.pdbx_seq_one_letter_code
_entity_poly.pdbx_strand_id
1 'polypeptide(L)'
;MCWRAQERRRGAEAPAGSAHIQQHCASLVNAFCADALNSYANFHRPCFFPEAITDAKGKEYKRYRYEDMTTPYEKRKSLSSACQRLKPGVTVEHLDAIALQIRDNATA
;
A
#
# COMPACT_ATOMS: atom_id res chain seq x y z
N MET A 1 -11.83 -3.46 20.93
CA MET A 1 -13.25 -3.26 21.29
C MET A 1 -13.86 -1.90 20.86
N CYS A 2 -13.14 -1.01 20.16
CA CYS A 2 -13.74 0.24 19.66
C CYS A 2 -14.47 0.12 18.32
N TRP A 3 -14.14 -0.85 17.48
CA TRP A 3 -14.83 -1.04 16.19
C TRP A 3 -16.27 -1.54 16.35
N ARG A 4 -16.50 -2.47 17.30
CA ARG A 4 -17.83 -3.07 17.53
C ARG A 4 -18.89 -2.13 18.12
N ALA A 5 -18.51 -0.97 18.64
CA ALA A 5 -19.46 -0.07 19.30
C ALA A 5 -20.34 0.74 18.32
N GLN A 6 -20.05 0.70 17.02
CA GLN A 6 -20.77 1.46 15.98
C GLN A 6 -21.64 0.57 15.05
N GLU A 7 -21.80 -0.72 15.39
CA GLU A 7 -22.43 -1.75 14.55
C GLU A 7 -23.95 -1.89 14.77
N ARG A 8 -24.73 -0.80 14.73
CA ARG A 8 -26.21 -0.92 14.80
C ARG A 8 -27.01 -0.10 13.80
N ARG A 9 -26.44 0.37 12.68
CA ARG A 9 -27.24 0.82 11.52
C ARG A 9 -26.53 0.55 10.19
N ARG A 10 -27.14 -0.34 9.39
CA ARG A 10 -27.01 -0.56 7.93
C ARG A 10 -25.88 -1.50 7.46
N GLY A 11 -26.29 -2.55 6.74
CA GLY A 11 -25.46 -3.63 6.23
C GLY A 11 -24.64 -3.28 4.99
N ALA A 12 -23.67 -2.39 5.15
CA ALA A 12 -22.53 -2.26 4.25
C ALA A 12 -21.33 -1.89 5.11
N GLU A 13 -20.33 -2.78 5.22
CA GLU A 13 -19.08 -2.44 5.88
C GLU A 13 -18.38 -1.36 5.05
N ALA A 14 -18.36 -0.13 5.57
CA ALA A 14 -17.60 0.93 4.94
C ALA A 14 -16.10 0.60 5.01
N PRO A 15 -15.33 0.79 3.92
CA PRO A 15 -13.89 0.54 3.94
C PRO A 15 -13.20 1.33 5.05
N ALA A 16 -12.19 0.72 5.69
CA ALA A 16 -11.31 1.42 6.61
C ALA A 16 -10.78 2.71 5.95
N GLY A 17 -10.92 3.85 6.63
CA GLY A 17 -10.59 5.17 6.10
C GLY A 17 -11.78 5.98 5.56
N SER A 18 -12.98 5.40 5.46
CA SER A 18 -14.19 6.12 5.00
C SER A 18 -14.93 6.85 6.13
N ALA A 19 -14.62 6.51 7.40
CA ALA A 19 -15.28 7.04 8.57
C ALA A 19 -14.32 7.83 9.46
N HIS A 20 -14.84 8.80 10.19
CA HIS A 20 -14.07 9.57 11.16
C HIS A 20 -13.55 8.64 12.28
N ILE A 21 -12.23 8.58 12.42
CA ILE A 21 -11.58 7.90 13.55
C ILE A 21 -11.62 8.83 14.77
N GLN A 22 -12.31 8.41 15.83
CA GLN A 22 -12.31 9.15 17.09
C GLN A 22 -10.90 9.30 17.65
N GLN A 23 -10.58 10.48 18.20
CA GLN A 23 -9.21 10.84 18.59
C GLN A 23 -8.54 9.83 19.54
N HIS A 24 -9.30 9.26 20.50
CA HIS A 24 -8.75 8.28 21.44
C HIS A 24 -8.36 6.95 20.78
N CYS A 25 -8.91 6.65 19.60
CA CYS A 25 -8.53 5.48 18.80
C CYS A 25 -7.34 5.75 17.87
N ALA A 26 -6.98 7.01 17.64
CA ALA A 26 -5.99 7.37 16.62
C ALA A 26 -4.63 6.70 16.87
N SER A 27 -4.16 6.69 18.11
CA SER A 27 -2.89 6.05 18.47
C SER A 27 -2.88 4.54 18.24
N LEU A 28 -3.99 3.86 18.55
CA LEU A 28 -4.12 2.42 18.34
C LEU A 28 -4.15 2.06 16.86
N VAL A 29 -4.90 2.83 16.06
CA VAL A 29 -4.95 2.64 14.61
C VAL A 29 -3.58 2.93 13.99
N ASN A 30 -2.89 3.98 14.44
CA ASN A 30 -1.57 4.32 13.92
C ASN A 30 -0.53 3.23 14.24
N ALA A 31 -0.56 2.66 15.45
CA ALA A 31 0.30 1.53 15.83
C ALA A 31 0.04 0.31 14.93
N PHE A 32 -1.23 -0.07 14.76
CA PHE A 32 -1.59 -1.16 13.84
C PHE A 32 -1.12 -0.90 12.39
N CYS A 33 -1.29 0.33 11.90
CA CYS A 33 -0.83 0.70 10.58
C CYS A 33 0.68 0.56 10.44
N ALA A 34 1.44 1.07 11.42
CA ALA A 34 2.90 1.02 11.43
C ALA A 34 3.45 -0.41 11.55
N ASP A 35 2.88 -1.20 12.46
CA ASP A 35 3.44 -2.50 12.86
C ASP A 35 3.03 -3.63 11.90
N ALA A 36 1.89 -3.52 11.24
CA ALA A 36 1.36 -4.60 10.40
C ALA A 36 0.95 -4.12 8.99
N LEU A 37 -0.03 -3.22 8.89
CA LEU A 37 -0.70 -2.93 7.61
C LEU A 37 0.25 -2.33 6.56
N ASN A 38 1.07 -1.35 6.96
CA ASN A 38 1.95 -0.63 6.04
C ASN A 38 3.01 -1.56 5.47
N SER A 39 3.59 -2.45 6.28
CA SER A 39 4.57 -3.44 5.82
C SER A 39 3.92 -4.36 4.79
N TYR A 40 2.74 -4.92 5.10
CA TYR A 40 2.02 -5.77 4.15
C TYR A 40 1.68 -5.05 2.84
N ALA A 41 1.08 -3.86 2.94
CA ALA A 41 0.63 -3.10 1.78
C ALA A 41 1.78 -2.63 0.88
N ASN A 42 2.96 -2.32 1.43
CA ASN A 42 4.10 -1.82 0.66
C ASN A 42 4.94 -2.94 0.04
N PHE A 43 5.09 -4.07 0.72
CA PHE A 43 6.04 -5.12 0.31
C PHE A 43 5.39 -6.35 -0.33
N HIS A 44 4.11 -6.61 -0.06
CA HIS A 44 3.47 -7.86 -0.46
C HIS A 44 2.21 -7.70 -1.29
N ARG A 45 1.49 -6.57 -1.18
CA ARG A 45 0.27 -6.34 -1.96
C ARG A 45 0.60 -5.91 -3.41
N PRO A 46 0.23 -6.69 -4.44
CA PRO A 46 0.34 -6.23 -5.81
C PRO A 46 -0.60 -5.05 -6.07
N CYS A 47 -0.12 -4.04 -6.78
CA CYS A 47 -0.92 -2.88 -7.15
C CYS A 47 -0.68 -2.45 -8.60
N PHE A 48 -1.64 -1.70 -9.14
CA PHE A 48 -1.57 -1.19 -10.50
C PHE A 48 -0.82 0.14 -10.54
N PHE A 49 0.07 0.27 -11.52
CA PHE A 49 0.72 1.54 -11.86
C PHE A 49 0.31 1.95 -13.27
N PRO A 50 -0.10 3.22 -13.48
CA PRO A 50 -0.54 3.68 -14.78
C PRO A 50 0.64 3.88 -15.74
N GLU A 51 0.45 3.46 -16.98
CA GLU A 51 1.21 3.89 -18.14
C GLU A 51 0.50 5.11 -18.76
N ALA A 52 1.23 6.20 -18.96
CA ALA A 52 0.72 7.39 -19.65
C ALA A 52 0.78 7.17 -21.17
N ILE A 53 -0.36 7.31 -21.85
CA ILE A 53 -0.48 7.16 -23.30
C ILE A 53 -1.05 8.43 -23.88
N THR A 54 -0.38 8.97 -24.90
CA THR A 54 -0.85 10.13 -25.63
C THR A 54 -1.48 9.71 -26.95
N ASP A 55 -2.72 10.13 -27.18
CA ASP A 55 -3.43 10.04 -28.46
C ASP A 55 -2.73 10.88 -29.55
N ALA A 56 -2.92 10.54 -30.82
CA ALA A 56 -2.58 11.38 -31.97
C ALA A 56 -3.11 12.83 -31.87
N LYS A 57 -4.20 13.06 -31.12
CA LYS A 57 -4.76 14.38 -30.81
C LYS A 57 -4.12 15.08 -29.60
N GLY A 58 -3.09 14.50 -29.00
CA GLY A 58 -2.38 15.06 -27.84
C GLY A 58 -3.07 14.84 -26.49
N LYS A 59 -4.17 14.07 -26.43
CA LYS A 59 -4.85 13.78 -25.16
C LYS A 59 -4.16 12.62 -24.42
N GLU A 60 -3.85 12.83 -23.14
CA GLU A 60 -3.24 11.82 -22.28
C GLU A 60 -4.30 10.94 -21.59
N TYR A 61 -4.04 9.64 -21.56
CA TYR A 61 -4.84 8.62 -20.88
C TYR A 61 -3.95 7.73 -20.02
N LYS A 62 -4.52 7.17 -18.97
CA LYS A 62 -3.85 6.19 -18.09
C LYS A 62 -4.30 4.78 -18.46
N ARG A 63 -3.36 3.91 -18.85
CA ARG A 63 -3.59 2.48 -19.03
C ARG A 63 -3.03 1.71 -17.84
N TYR A 64 -3.80 0.75 -17.34
CA TYR A 64 -3.39 -0.12 -16.24
C TYR A 64 -3.34 -1.55 -16.76
N ARG A 65 -2.15 -2.10 -16.93
CA ARG A 65 -1.97 -3.47 -17.40
C ARG A 65 -1.78 -4.41 -16.23
N TYR A 66 -2.28 -5.64 -16.36
CA TYR A 66 -2.10 -6.67 -15.34
C TYR A 66 -0.65 -7.15 -15.26
N GLU A 67 0.03 -7.26 -16.40
CA GLU A 67 1.46 -7.63 -16.48
C GLU A 67 2.41 -6.64 -15.77
N ASP A 68 1.97 -5.39 -15.59
CA ASP A 68 2.72 -4.35 -14.88
C ASP A 68 2.41 -4.31 -13.37
N MET A 69 1.55 -5.21 -12.88
CA MET A 69 1.26 -5.29 -11.46
C MET A 69 2.51 -5.68 -10.68
N THR A 70 2.85 -4.86 -9.70
CA THR A 70 4.00 -5.09 -8.85
C THR A 70 3.72 -4.51 -7.47
N THR A 71 4.55 -4.78 -6.48
CA THR A 71 4.38 -4.20 -5.14
C THR A 71 4.86 -2.75 -5.16
N PRO A 72 4.34 -1.88 -4.26
CA PRO A 72 4.84 -0.51 -4.14
C PRO A 72 6.36 -0.42 -3.96
N TYR A 73 6.95 -1.35 -3.21
CA TYR A 73 8.39 -1.43 -3.02
C TYR A 73 9.14 -1.74 -4.31
N GLU A 74 8.72 -2.76 -5.06
CA GLU A 74 9.35 -3.13 -6.33
C GLU A 74 9.22 -2.02 -7.38
N LYS A 75 8.04 -1.38 -7.46
CA LYS A 75 7.88 -0.21 -8.33
C LYS A 75 8.82 0.91 -7.93
N ARG A 76 8.94 1.18 -6.63
CA ARG A 76 9.89 2.18 -6.14
C ARG A 76 11.29 1.80 -6.59
N LYS A 77 11.74 0.56 -6.40
CA LYS A 77 13.08 0.07 -6.79
C LYS A 77 13.37 0.26 -8.29
N SER A 78 12.36 0.11 -9.15
CA SER A 78 12.51 0.37 -10.61
C SER A 78 12.81 1.82 -10.99
N LEU A 79 12.60 2.79 -10.08
CA LEU A 79 12.88 4.20 -10.37
C LEU A 79 14.38 4.49 -10.22
N SER A 80 14.97 5.18 -11.20
CA SER A 80 16.41 5.50 -11.23
C SER A 80 16.95 6.27 -10.00
N SER A 81 16.06 6.86 -9.19
CA SER A 81 16.38 7.63 -7.98
C SER A 81 15.89 6.99 -6.67
N ALA A 82 15.44 5.73 -6.71
CA ALA A 82 14.79 5.05 -5.60
C ALA A 82 15.63 4.97 -4.32
N CYS A 83 16.93 4.66 -4.50
CA CYS A 83 17.89 4.46 -3.44
C CYS A 83 18.40 5.77 -2.84
N GLN A 84 18.29 6.88 -3.58
CA GLN A 84 18.84 8.19 -3.18
C GLN A 84 17.95 8.94 -2.18
N ARG A 85 16.70 8.51 -2.00
CA ARG A 85 15.69 9.19 -1.15
C ARG A 85 15.27 8.38 0.07
N LEU A 86 16.19 7.55 0.60
CA LEU A 86 15.96 6.82 1.85
C LEU A 86 16.21 7.71 3.07
N LYS A 87 15.52 7.41 4.17
CA LYS A 87 15.81 8.06 5.45
C LYS A 87 17.23 7.67 5.89
N PRO A 88 17.95 8.55 6.60
CA PRO A 88 19.24 8.18 7.18
C PRO A 88 19.14 6.90 8.00
N GLY A 89 20.08 5.96 7.79
CA GLY A 89 20.10 4.66 8.47
C GLY A 89 19.20 3.58 7.86
N VAL A 90 18.40 3.87 6.83
CA VAL A 90 17.64 2.86 6.08
C VAL A 90 18.39 2.53 4.80
N THR A 91 18.72 1.25 4.60
CA THR A 91 19.41 0.78 3.39
C THR A 91 18.47 -0.04 2.50
N VAL A 92 18.84 -0.20 1.22
CA VAL A 92 18.05 -1.00 0.27
C VAL A 92 18.05 -2.47 0.68
N GLU A 93 19.17 -2.97 1.20
CA GLU A 93 19.33 -4.35 1.65
C GLU A 93 18.39 -4.67 2.81
N HIS A 94 18.19 -3.71 3.73
CA HIS A 94 17.22 -3.86 4.81
C HIS A 94 15.79 -3.97 4.27
N LEU A 95 15.45 -3.16 3.26
CA LEU A 95 14.12 -3.21 2.63
C LEU A 95 13.92 -4.47 1.79
N ASP A 96 14.96 -4.94 1.10
CA ASP A 96 14.96 -6.22 0.38
C ASP A 96 14.73 -7.39 1.36
N ALA A 97 15.37 -7.35 2.54
CA ALA A 97 15.12 -8.36 3.58
C ALA A 97 13.65 -8.38 4.03
N ILE A 98 13.01 -7.22 4.20
CA ILE A 98 11.58 -7.13 4.53
C ILE A 98 10.73 -7.69 3.38
N ALA A 99 11.03 -7.35 2.12
CA ALA A 99 10.33 -7.87 0.96
C ALA A 99 10.40 -9.41 0.86
N LEU A 100 11.48 -10.02 1.35
CA LEU A 100 11.67 -11.46 1.37
C LEU A 100 11.05 -12.17 2.59
N GLN A 101 10.73 -11.44 3.66
CA GLN A 101 10.23 -12.03 4.91
C GLN A 101 8.83 -12.65 4.80
N ILE A 102 8.01 -12.21 3.84
CA ILE A 102 6.68 -12.79 3.61
C ILE A 102 6.60 -13.28 2.16
N ARG A 103 6.65 -14.61 1.99
CA ARG A 103 6.16 -15.30 0.80
C ARG A 103 4.71 -15.67 1.06
N ASP A 104 3.77 -14.99 0.40
CA ASP A 104 2.37 -15.43 0.36
C ASP A 104 2.30 -16.73 -0.45
N ASN A 105 2.45 -17.88 0.22
CA ASN A 105 1.97 -19.18 -0.25
C ASN A 105 1.18 -19.87 0.85
N ALA A 106 0.23 -19.16 1.44
CA ALA A 106 -0.70 -19.73 2.41
C ALA A 106 -2.13 -19.24 2.17
N THR A 107 -2.58 -19.31 0.92
CA THR A 107 -4.00 -19.50 0.59
C THR A 107 -4.07 -20.41 -0.64
N ALA A 108 -4.33 -21.69 -0.38
CA ALA A 108 -4.84 -22.67 -1.33
C ALA A 108 -6.36 -22.47 -1.51
#